data_AF-A0A0J0YP66-F1
#
_entry.id   AF-A0A0J0YP66-F1
#
_cell.length_a   1.000
_cell.length_b   1.000
_cell.length_c   1.000
_cell.angle_alpha   90.00
_cell.angle_beta   90.00
_cell.angle_gamma   90.00
#
_symmetry.space_group_name_H-M   'P 1'
#
loop_
_entity.id
_entity.type
_entity.pdbx_description
1 polymer ?
#
loop_
_entity_poly.entity_id
_entity_poly.type
_entity_poly.pdbx_seq_one_letter_code
_entity_poly.pdbx_strand_id
1 'polypeptide(L)'
;AVAYENTRFAFEHGFDPVVGTTGFTSEEIAELKEFSRAQDLGGLIAPNFALGAVLLMQFATQAAKYFPNVEIIELHHDKKKDAPS
;
A
#
# COMPACT_ATOMS: atom_id res chain seq x y z
N ALA A 1 8.47 -11.75 9.48
CA ALA A 1 7.08 -11.23 9.47
C ALA A 1 6.31 -12.00 8.41
N VAL A 2 5.12 -12.53 8.73
CA VAL A 2 4.41 -13.51 7.85
C VAL A 2 4.18 -12.97 6.43
N ALA A 3 3.86 -11.67 6.29
CA ALA A 3 3.61 -11.06 4.99
C ALA A 3 4.86 -11.01 4.10
N TYR A 4 6.01 -10.64 4.65
CA TYR A 4 7.28 -10.63 3.93
C TYR A 4 7.69 -12.04 3.50
N GLU A 5 7.66 -13.01 4.42
CA GLU A 5 8.06 -14.40 4.16
C GLU A 5 7.22 -15.03 3.04
N ASN A 6 5.89 -14.82 3.07
CA ASN A 6 4.99 -15.31 2.03
C ASN A 6 5.21 -14.62 0.68
N THR A 7 5.50 -13.31 0.68
CA THR A 7 5.76 -12.56 -0.57
C THR A 7 7.07 -13.01 -1.21
N ARG A 8 8.11 -13.22 -0.39
CA ARG A 8 9.41 -13.75 -0.83
C ARG A 8 9.26 -15.16 -1.39
N PHE A 9 8.53 -16.04 -0.68
CA PHE A 9 8.19 -17.38 -1.16
C PHE A 9 7.48 -17.34 -2.51
N ALA A 10 6.51 -16.44 -2.70
CA ALA A 10 5.79 -16.31 -3.95
C ALA A 10 6.74 -15.99 -5.13
N PHE A 11 7.64 -15.04 -4.95
CA PHE A 11 8.63 -14.72 -5.97
C PHE A 11 9.63 -15.85 -6.22
N GLU A 12 10.10 -16.55 -5.17
CA GLU A 12 11.01 -17.71 -5.30
C GLU A 12 10.40 -18.84 -6.15
N HIS A 13 9.07 -18.88 -6.27
CA HIS A 13 8.34 -19.90 -7.03
C HIS A 13 7.73 -19.37 -8.33
N GLY A 14 8.08 -18.15 -8.76
CA GLY A 14 7.64 -17.61 -10.06
C GLY A 14 6.21 -17.06 -10.06
N PHE A 15 5.63 -16.75 -8.91
CA PHE A 15 4.30 -16.13 -8.82
C PHE A 15 4.39 -14.60 -8.82
N ASP A 16 3.35 -13.94 -9.33
CA ASP A 16 3.15 -12.48 -9.24
C ASP A 16 2.26 -12.13 -8.03
N PRO A 17 2.81 -11.78 -6.86
CA PRO A 17 2.02 -11.58 -5.64
C PRO A 17 1.23 -10.26 -5.65
N VAL A 18 -0.01 -10.33 -5.15
CA VAL A 18 -0.85 -9.15 -4.85
C VAL A 18 -1.15 -9.15 -3.35
N VAL A 19 -0.61 -8.17 -2.63
CA VAL A 19 -0.54 -8.15 -1.17
C VAL A 19 -1.23 -6.90 -0.61
N GLY A 20 -2.22 -7.12 0.25
CA GLY A 20 -2.97 -6.06 0.94
C GLY A 20 -2.73 -5.98 2.44
N THR A 21 -1.95 -6.91 2.98
CA THR A 21 -1.61 -6.94 4.40
C THR A 21 -0.60 -5.85 4.73
N THR A 22 -0.76 -5.22 5.89
CA THR A 22 0.20 -4.26 6.43
C THR A 22 1.38 -4.98 7.10
N GLY A 23 2.34 -4.21 7.61
CA GLY A 23 3.45 -4.74 8.42
C GLY A 23 4.76 -4.96 7.66
N PHE A 24 4.88 -4.41 6.45
CA PHE A 24 6.16 -4.32 5.75
C PHE A 24 6.98 -3.13 6.24
N THR A 25 8.27 -3.32 6.44
CA THR A 25 9.21 -2.19 6.59
C THR A 25 9.63 -1.64 5.23
N SER A 26 10.20 -0.43 5.23
CA SER A 26 10.74 0.19 4.01
C SER A 26 11.87 -0.65 3.39
N GLU A 27 12.68 -1.27 4.23
CA GLU A 27 13.80 -2.14 3.85
C GLU A 27 13.29 -3.44 3.23
N GLU A 28 12.28 -4.07 3.82
CA GLU A 28 11.64 -5.27 3.28
C GLU A 28 11.02 -5.01 1.90
N ILE A 29 10.36 -3.86 1.70
CA ILE A 29 9.80 -3.47 0.41
C ILE A 29 10.92 -3.24 -0.62
N ALA A 30 12.03 -2.62 -0.22
CA ALA A 30 13.16 -2.39 -1.11
C ALA A 30 13.78 -3.72 -1.58
N GLU A 31 14.00 -4.66 -0.66
CA GLU A 31 14.52 -5.99 -0.99
C GLU A 31 13.59 -6.75 -1.94
N LEU A 32 12.28 -6.77 -1.66
CA LEU A 32 11.29 -7.45 -2.53
C LEU A 32 11.23 -6.83 -3.93
N LYS A 33 11.42 -5.50 -4.06
CA LYS A 33 11.50 -4.83 -5.36
C LYS A 33 12.75 -5.21 -6.14
N GLU A 34 13.89 -5.35 -5.48
CA GLU A 34 15.13 -5.83 -6.12
C GLU A 34 14.98 -7.28 -6.57
N PHE A 35 14.40 -8.13 -5.71
CA PHE A 35 14.13 -9.53 -6.02
C PHE A 35 13.19 -9.71 -7.22
N SER A 36 12.07 -8.99 -7.23
CA SER A 36 11.11 -8.97 -8.35
C SER A 36 11.78 -8.60 -9.67
N ARG A 37 12.65 -7.57 -9.68
CA ARG A 37 13.40 -7.16 -10.87
C ARG A 37 14.40 -8.21 -11.34
N ALA A 38 15.07 -8.89 -10.41
CA ALA A 38 16.06 -9.92 -10.73
C ALA A 38 15.42 -11.18 -11.36
N GLN A 39 14.17 -11.47 -11.01
CA GLN A 39 13.41 -12.62 -11.50
C GLN A 39 12.50 -12.30 -12.70
N ASP A 40 12.43 -11.04 -13.13
CA ASP A 40 11.48 -10.55 -14.16
C ASP A 40 10.01 -10.88 -13.83
N LEU A 41 9.64 -10.75 -12.55
CA LEU A 41 8.30 -11.01 -12.03
C LEU A 41 7.60 -9.71 -11.62
N GLY A 42 6.29 -9.65 -11.83
CA GLY A 42 5.44 -8.56 -11.38
C GLY A 42 5.01 -8.71 -9.91
N GLY A 43 4.38 -7.67 -9.37
CA GLY A 43 3.81 -7.74 -8.03
C GLY A 43 3.20 -6.41 -7.60
N LEU A 44 2.25 -6.47 -6.66
CA LEU A 44 1.59 -5.30 -6.08
C LEU A 44 1.54 -5.42 -4.56
N ILE A 45 2.13 -4.46 -3.87
CA ILE A 45 1.91 -4.23 -2.44
C ILE A 45 1.08 -2.96 -2.32
N ALA A 46 -0.18 -3.09 -1.90
CA ALA A 46 -1.10 -1.98 -1.76
C ALA A 46 -1.58 -1.88 -0.30
N PRO A 47 -1.23 -0.83 0.46
CA PRO A 47 -1.70 -0.67 1.84
C PRO A 47 -3.21 -0.38 1.91
N ASN A 48 -3.84 -0.03 0.78
CA ASN A 48 -5.27 0.22 0.68
C ASN A 48 -5.79 -0.22 -0.71
N PHE A 49 -6.73 -1.16 -0.73
CA PHE A 49 -7.40 -1.63 -1.96
C PHE A 49 -8.72 -0.93 -2.27
N ALA A 50 -9.19 -0.03 -1.41
CA ALA A 50 -10.39 0.75 -1.67
C ALA A 50 -10.10 1.76 -2.78
N LEU A 51 -10.53 1.45 -4.00
CA LEU A 51 -10.32 2.29 -5.19
C LEU A 51 -10.77 3.74 -4.96
N GLY A 52 -11.92 3.94 -4.31
CA GLY A 52 -12.43 5.27 -3.99
C GLY A 52 -11.47 6.09 -3.11
N ALA A 53 -10.84 5.46 -2.11
CA ALA A 53 -9.86 6.12 -1.25
C ALA A 53 -8.57 6.45 -2.01
N VAL A 54 -8.09 5.52 -2.85
CA VAL A 54 -6.90 5.73 -3.68
C VAL A 54 -7.12 6.89 -4.67
N LEU A 55 -8.27 6.90 -5.36
CA LEU A 55 -8.65 7.98 -6.26
C LEU A 55 -8.80 9.32 -5.52
N LEU A 56 -9.42 9.32 -4.34
CA LEU A 56 -9.54 10.52 -3.50
C LEU A 56 -8.15 11.09 -3.17
N MET A 57 -7.21 10.26 -2.70
CA MET A 57 -5.85 10.68 -2.39
C MET A 57 -5.12 11.22 -3.63
N GLN A 58 -5.28 10.58 -4.79
CA GLN A 58 -4.68 11.04 -6.04
C GLN A 58 -5.25 12.39 -6.50
N PHE A 59 -6.57 12.57 -6.43
CA PHE A 59 -7.23 13.82 -6.82
C PHE A 59 -6.95 14.95 -5.83
N ALA A 60 -6.96 14.67 -4.52
CA ALA A 60 -6.59 15.62 -3.49
C ALA A 60 -5.16 16.14 -3.69
N THR A 61 -4.21 15.25 -3.98
CA THR A 61 -2.81 15.63 -4.29
C THR A 61 -2.71 16.54 -5.50
N GLN A 62 -3.51 16.31 -6.54
CA GLN A 62 -3.55 17.16 -7.73
C GLN A 62 -4.17 18.53 -7.43
N ALA A 63 -5.26 18.58 -6.66
CA ALA A 63 -5.95 19.80 -6.30
C ALA A 63 -5.14 20.69 -5.33
N ALA A 64 -4.38 20.09 -4.41
CA ALA A 64 -3.57 20.80 -3.42
C ALA A 64 -2.53 21.77 -4.03
N LYS A 65 -2.17 21.57 -5.31
CA LYS A 65 -1.31 22.51 -6.06
C LYS A 65 -1.95 23.89 -6.26
N TYR A 66 -3.29 23.96 -6.27
CA TYR A 66 -4.06 25.17 -6.53
C TYR A 66 -4.76 25.72 -5.29
N PHE A 67 -5.00 24.86 -4.30
CA PHE A 67 -5.71 25.21 -3.06
C PHE A 67 -4.78 25.01 -1.84
N PRO A 68 -4.16 26.07 -1.32
CA PRO A 68 -3.18 25.96 -0.24
C PRO A 68 -3.80 25.68 1.14
N ASN A 69 -5.09 26.02 1.32
CA ASN A 69 -5.82 25.76 2.55
C ASN A 69 -6.67 24.50 2.37
N VAL A 70 -6.47 23.51 3.22
CA VAL A 70 -7.15 22.20 3.14
C VAL A 70 -7.44 21.67 4.54
N GLU A 71 -8.56 20.98 4.68
CA GLU A 71 -8.93 20.23 5.87
C GLU A 71 -9.36 18.81 5.46
N ILE A 72 -9.02 17.82 6.28
CA ILE A 72 -9.43 16.43 6.09
C ILE A 72 -10.40 16.08 7.22
N ILE A 73 -11.61 15.66 6.84
CA ILE A 73 -12.64 15.21 7.77
C ILE A 73 -12.88 13.73 7.49
N GLU A 74 -12.72 12.89 8.52
CA GLU A 74 -13.03 11.47 8.45
C GLU A 74 -14.14 11.09 9.41
N LEU A 75 -14.99 10.13 9.00
CA LEU A 75 -16.05 9.59 9.83
C LEU A 75 -16.00 8.07 9.72
N HIS A 76 -16.02 7.41 10.88
CA HIS A 76 -16.03 5.96 11.00
C HIS A 76 -17.15 5.51 11.94
N HIS A 77 -17.50 4.23 11.87
CA HIS A 77 -18.43 3.64 12.83
C HIS A 77 -17.86 3.70 14.26
N ASP A 78 -18.73 3.72 15.26
CA ASP A 78 -18.43 3.83 16.69
C ASP A 78 -17.43 2.79 17.25
N LYS A 79 -17.29 1.64 16.58
CA LYS A 79 -16.37 0.55 16.97
C LYS A 79 -14.93 0.70 16.50
N LYS A 80 -14.56 1.76 15.76
CA LYS A 80 -13.18 1.94 15.29
C LYS A 80 -12.33 2.47 16.46
N LYS A 81 -11.25 1.74 16.80
CA LYS A 81 -10.41 2.05 17.95
C LYS A 81 -9.38 3.16 17.70
N ASP A 82 -8.96 3.32 16.45
CA ASP A 82 -7.88 4.23 16.06
C ASP A 82 -8.45 5.46 15.34
N ALA A 83 -7.99 6.65 15.74
CA ALA A 83 -8.35 7.95 15.14
C ALA A 83 -7.14 8.93 15.20
N PRO A 84 -6.80 9.63 14.10
CA PRO A 84 -7.33 9.45 12.75
C PRO A 84 -6.98 8.06 12.18
N SER A 85 -7.70 7.63 11.15
CA SER A 85 -7.47 6.33 10.50
C SER A 85 -6.08 6.15 9.90
#